data_AF-A0A0K9NMQ5-F1
#
_entry.id   AF-A0A0K9NMQ5-F1
#
_cell.length_a   1.000
_cell.length_b   1.000
_cell.length_c   1.000
_cell.angle_alpha   90.00
_cell.angle_beta   90.00
_cell.angle_gamma   90.00
#
_symmetry.space_group_name_H-M   'P 1'
#
loop_
_entity.id
_entity.type
_entity.pdbx_description
1 polymer ?
#
loop_
_entity_poly.entity_id
_entity_poly.type
_entity_poly.pdbx_seq_one_letter_code
_entity_poly.pdbx_strand_id
1 'polypeptide(L)'
;MAIMAALELDLRALSLEARRGHPAVKDAAEHVILKLRSLSSPNEIAHNDDIVRIFLMACDVRSVKLSVIGLSCLQKLISHDAVAQSALAEILFTLKNHAEITDESIQLKTLQTILIIFQSHLQPENEENMSKALGICLRLLEYSKSSDSVRNTAAATFRQAVALIFENVVRVESLSVGKERSGNYIQTIFASDDVSHNMSPNSHLSLRDTIHSQKSLSKVGKLGLRLLEDLTALAAGGSAMWLRVHSLPRIFSLDILEFILSNYAVLFHSLVVLRDQICSLLMTSLRINAEFEGEAGEPSFRRLVLRSVAHVIRLYSSVLVTECEVFLNMLLKATCLDLPLWHRILVLEILRGFCMDARTLRVLFQNFDMYIFFFHFCNIPATFYNFF
;
A
#
# COMPACT_ATOMS: atom_id res chain seq x y z
N MET A 1 32.59 10.53 -6.72
CA MET A 1 33.21 11.88 -6.74
C MET A 1 32.19 13.02 -6.71
N ALA A 2 31.11 12.99 -7.52
CA ALA A 2 30.12 14.08 -7.53
C ALA A 2 29.42 14.33 -6.17
N ILE A 3 29.05 13.27 -5.44
CA ILE A 3 28.37 13.41 -4.13
C ILE A 3 29.26 14.08 -3.08
N MET A 4 30.56 13.77 -3.02
CA MET A 4 31.46 14.33 -2.01
C MET A 4 31.69 15.83 -2.26
N ALA A 5 31.84 16.23 -3.52
CA ALA A 5 31.94 17.65 -3.88
C ALA A 5 30.65 18.40 -3.53
N ALA A 6 29.48 17.82 -3.83
CA ALA A 6 28.19 18.41 -3.48
C ALA A 6 28.02 18.54 -1.95
N LEU A 7 28.36 17.49 -1.19
CA LEU A 7 28.26 17.49 0.27
C LEU A 7 29.22 18.50 0.91
N GLU A 8 30.43 18.66 0.36
CA GLU A 8 31.38 19.66 0.82
C GLU A 8 30.89 21.10 0.58
N LEU A 9 30.22 21.35 -0.56
CA LEU A 9 29.58 22.64 -0.82
C LEU A 9 28.43 22.90 0.16
N ASP A 10 27.58 21.90 0.41
CA ASP A 10 26.47 22.04 1.35
C ASP A 10 26.96 22.24 2.80
N LEU A 11 28.01 21.54 3.23
CA LEU A 11 28.61 21.72 4.55
C LEU A 11 29.23 23.11 4.72
N ARG A 12 29.84 23.68 3.66
CA ARG A 12 30.30 25.07 3.68
C ARG A 12 29.12 26.03 3.81
N ALA A 13 28.03 25.80 3.08
CA ALA A 13 26.82 26.62 3.20
C ALA A 13 26.21 26.51 4.62
N LEU A 14 26.18 25.32 5.20
CA LEU A 14 25.72 25.06 6.56
C LEU A 14 26.58 25.81 7.59
N SER A 15 27.91 25.75 7.46
CA SER A 15 28.85 26.46 8.34
C SER A 15 28.66 27.98 8.25
N LEU A 16 28.50 28.52 7.03
CA LEU A 16 28.27 29.95 6.81
C LEU A 16 26.96 30.42 7.45
N GLU A 17 25.87 29.66 7.30
CA GLU A 17 24.57 29.98 7.90
C GLU A 17 24.62 29.87 9.44
N ALA A 18 25.34 28.89 9.99
CA ALA A 18 25.47 28.68 11.42
C ALA A 18 26.38 29.72 12.12
N ARG A 19 27.24 30.43 11.38
CA ARG A 19 28.29 31.32 11.91
C ARG A 19 27.80 32.36 12.93
N ARG A 20 26.60 32.92 12.75
CA ARG A 20 26.10 34.04 13.57
C ARG A 20 25.30 33.61 14.80
N GLY A 21 24.76 32.39 14.84
CA GLY A 21 23.85 31.96 15.91
C GLY A 21 24.17 30.60 16.55
N HIS A 22 24.95 29.75 15.86
CA HIS A 22 25.13 28.35 16.24
C HIS A 22 26.59 27.90 16.06
N PRO A 23 27.53 28.42 16.88
CA PRO A 23 28.96 28.13 16.74
C PRO A 23 29.27 26.62 16.82
N ALA A 24 28.54 25.86 17.66
CA ALA A 24 28.70 24.40 17.73
C ALA A 24 28.41 23.70 16.39
N VAL A 25 27.38 24.13 15.64
CA VAL A 25 27.06 23.57 14.32
C VAL A 25 28.12 23.98 13.30
N LYS A 26 28.60 25.22 13.36
CA LYS A 26 29.67 25.72 12.50
C LYS A 26 30.96 24.90 12.68
N ASP A 27 31.42 24.72 13.92
CA ASP A 27 32.69 24.05 14.21
C ASP A 27 32.62 22.54 13.88
N ALA A 28 31.47 21.91 14.13
CA ALA A 28 31.25 20.53 13.73
C ALA A 28 31.19 20.37 12.19
N ALA A 29 30.60 21.32 11.47
CA ALA A 29 30.62 21.32 10.00
C ALA A 29 32.04 21.47 9.44
N GLU A 30 32.86 22.37 10.01
CA GLU A 30 34.27 22.53 9.63
C GLU A 30 35.08 21.25 9.89
N HIS A 31 34.86 20.57 11.02
CA HIS A 31 35.48 19.30 11.33
C HIS A 31 35.09 18.19 10.33
N VAL A 32 33.79 18.09 9.99
CA VAL A 32 33.31 17.09 9.03
C VAL A 32 33.82 17.37 7.62
N ILE A 33 34.01 18.63 7.21
CA ILE A 33 34.64 18.97 5.92
C ILE A 33 36.07 18.41 5.85
N LEU A 34 36.86 18.57 6.91
CA LEU A 34 38.22 18.02 6.95
C LEU A 34 38.21 16.49 6.86
N LYS A 35 37.28 15.84 7.58
CA LYS A 35 37.09 14.39 7.52
C LYS A 35 36.69 13.93 6.12
N LEU A 36 35.75 14.62 5.47
CA LEU A 36 35.28 14.30 4.12
C LEU A 36 36.41 14.35 3.08
N ARG A 37 37.36 15.28 3.21
CA ARG A 37 38.53 15.37 2.33
C ARG A 37 39.51 14.20 2.47
N SER A 38 39.51 13.53 3.62
CA SER A 38 40.33 12.33 3.83
C SER A 38 39.69 11.05 3.28
N LEU A 39 38.39 11.07 2.97
CA LEU A 39 37.69 9.90 2.44
C LEU A 39 37.92 9.76 0.94
N SER A 40 38.03 8.52 0.47
CA SER A 40 38.27 8.22 -0.95
C SER A 40 37.04 7.66 -1.66
N SER A 41 36.10 7.05 -0.91
CA SER A 41 34.91 6.40 -1.47
C SER A 41 33.60 6.78 -0.73
N PRO A 42 32.45 6.78 -1.43
CA PRO A 42 31.14 7.00 -0.80
C PRO A 42 30.78 5.97 0.27
N ASN A 43 31.29 4.73 0.17
CA ASN A 43 31.02 3.67 1.15
C ASN A 43 31.63 3.99 2.52
N GLU A 44 32.75 4.72 2.56
CA GLU A 44 33.35 5.18 3.82
C GLU A 44 32.50 6.23 4.54
N ILE A 45 31.59 6.91 3.82
CA ILE A 45 30.64 7.87 4.40
C ILE A 45 29.63 7.14 5.27
N ALA A 46 29.10 6.01 4.80
CA ALA A 46 28.13 5.21 5.53
C ALA A 46 28.68 4.64 6.85
N HIS A 47 30.00 4.45 6.96
CA HIS A 47 30.68 3.97 8.17
C HIS A 47 31.06 5.10 9.14
N ASN A 48 30.79 6.36 8.79
CA ASN A 48 31.13 7.53 9.58
C ASN A 48 29.88 8.21 10.13
N ASP A 49 29.44 7.77 11.32
CA ASP A 49 28.27 8.32 12.00
C ASP A 49 28.33 9.85 12.21
N ASP A 50 29.54 10.41 12.34
CA ASP A 50 29.76 11.86 12.44
C ASP A 50 29.17 12.66 11.27
N ILE A 51 29.15 12.09 10.06
CA ILE A 51 28.67 12.77 8.85
C ILE A 51 27.14 12.89 8.88
N VAL A 52 26.43 11.87 9.34
CA VAL A 52 24.97 11.95 9.51
C VAL A 52 24.64 12.85 10.69
N ARG A 53 25.39 12.72 11.79
CA ARG A 53 25.17 13.44 13.05
C ARG A 53 25.25 14.95 12.92
N ILE A 54 26.13 15.50 12.06
CA ILE A 54 26.17 16.96 11.83
C ILE A 54 24.87 17.48 11.22
N PHE A 55 24.26 16.74 10.29
CA PHE A 55 23.01 17.16 9.68
C PHE A 55 21.83 17.01 10.64
N LEU A 56 21.82 15.97 11.46
CA LEU A 56 20.85 15.83 12.56
C LEU A 56 20.98 16.96 13.58
N MET A 57 22.20 17.32 13.96
CA MET A 57 22.46 18.44 14.86
C MET A 57 22.00 19.78 14.24
N ALA A 58 22.17 19.98 12.93
CA ALA A 58 21.64 21.15 12.24
C ALA A 58 20.10 21.19 12.26
N CYS A 59 19.45 20.04 12.11
CA CYS A 59 17.99 19.90 12.21
C CYS A 59 17.47 20.15 13.64
N ASP A 60 18.23 19.77 14.67
CA ASP A 60 17.82 19.92 16.08
C ASP A 60 17.79 21.38 16.57
N VAL A 61 18.54 22.26 15.91
CA VAL A 61 18.50 23.71 16.18
C VAL A 61 17.13 24.33 15.90
N ARG A 62 16.28 23.67 15.10
CA ARG A 62 14.94 24.14 14.69
C ARG A 62 14.92 25.52 14.00
N SER A 63 16.05 25.94 13.43
CA SER A 63 16.09 27.07 12.52
C SER A 63 15.64 26.63 11.13
N VAL A 64 14.68 27.33 10.52
CA VAL A 64 14.11 26.96 9.22
C VAL A 64 15.21 26.72 8.17
N LYS A 65 16.15 27.66 8.03
CA LYS A 65 17.22 27.57 7.04
C LYS A 65 18.19 26.41 7.29
N LEU A 66 18.62 26.23 8.55
CA LEU A 66 19.54 25.14 8.89
C LEU A 66 18.87 23.77 8.74
N SER A 67 17.60 23.66 9.14
CA SER A 67 16.80 22.46 8.93
C SER A 67 16.63 22.12 7.45
N VAL A 68 16.34 23.10 6.59
CA VAL A 68 16.20 22.88 5.14
C VAL A 68 17.52 22.42 4.51
N ILE A 69 18.66 23.01 4.89
CA ILE A 69 19.98 22.59 4.43
C ILE A 69 20.29 21.17 4.94
N GLY A 70 20.11 20.93 6.25
CA GLY A 70 20.36 19.64 6.89
C GLY A 70 19.54 18.51 6.28
N LEU A 71 18.22 18.71 6.13
CA LEU A 71 17.35 17.74 5.47
C LEU A 71 17.72 17.52 4.00
N SER A 72 18.11 18.57 3.26
CA SER A 72 18.58 18.42 1.87
C SER A 72 19.83 17.54 1.77
N CYS A 73 20.74 17.67 2.73
CA CYS A 73 21.95 16.84 2.78
C CYS A 73 21.62 15.40 3.16
N LEU A 74 20.76 15.20 4.17
CA LEU A 74 20.29 13.86 4.56
C LEU A 74 19.63 13.16 3.38
N GLN A 75 18.77 13.84 2.62
CA GLN A 75 18.15 13.28 1.42
C GLN A 75 19.20 12.80 0.40
N LYS A 76 20.22 13.61 0.11
CA LYS A 76 21.31 13.22 -0.80
C LYS A 76 22.07 11.99 -0.29
N LEU A 77 22.36 11.93 1.00
CA LEU A 77 23.05 10.79 1.61
C LEU A 77 22.20 9.51 1.49
N ILE A 78 20.91 9.59 1.80
CA ILE A 78 19.99 8.45 1.73
C ILE A 78 19.82 7.97 0.29
N SER A 79 19.65 8.88 -0.68
CA SER A 79 19.51 8.52 -2.11
C SER A 79 20.75 7.86 -2.72
N HIS A 80 21.91 7.98 -2.08
CA HIS A 80 23.17 7.36 -2.51
C HIS A 80 23.61 6.22 -1.59
N ASP A 81 22.72 5.72 -0.73
CA ASP A 81 22.96 4.62 0.21
C ASP A 81 24.18 4.86 1.14
N ALA A 82 24.43 6.12 1.46
CA ALA A 82 25.54 6.57 2.29
C ALA A 82 25.16 6.71 3.77
N VAL A 83 24.11 6.01 4.22
CA VAL A 83 23.56 6.05 5.59
C VAL A 83 23.39 4.64 6.11
N ALA A 84 23.94 4.35 7.30
CA ALA A 84 23.76 3.07 7.96
C ALA A 84 22.34 2.89 8.53
N GLN A 85 21.85 1.64 8.56
CA GLN A 85 20.52 1.31 9.09
C GLN A 85 20.35 1.66 10.58
N SER A 86 21.43 1.72 11.35
CA SER A 86 21.44 2.15 12.75
C SER A 86 20.95 3.59 12.93
N ALA A 87 21.22 4.48 11.97
CA ALA A 87 20.84 5.89 12.04
C ALA A 87 19.36 6.14 11.72
N LEU A 88 18.64 5.17 11.15
CA LEU A 88 17.24 5.33 10.75
C LEU A 88 16.34 5.77 11.90
N ALA A 89 16.52 5.18 13.09
CA ALA A 89 15.69 5.51 14.25
C ALA A 89 15.85 6.98 14.69
N GLU A 90 17.09 7.50 14.63
CA GLU A 90 17.40 8.88 14.96
C GLU A 90 16.87 9.84 13.89
N ILE A 91 17.07 9.51 12.61
CA ILE A 91 16.52 10.28 11.48
C ILE A 91 14.99 10.40 11.59
N LEU A 92 14.29 9.29 11.85
CA LEU A 92 12.82 9.31 12.01
C LEU A 92 12.38 10.13 13.23
N PHE A 93 13.16 10.14 14.31
CA PHE A 93 12.87 10.99 15.46
C PHE A 93 12.99 12.48 15.10
N THR A 94 14.05 12.87 14.42
CA THR A 94 14.24 14.25 13.93
C THR A 94 13.13 14.65 12.96
N LEU A 95 12.75 13.79 12.01
CA LEU A 95 11.66 14.04 11.07
C LEU A 95 10.30 14.18 11.76
N LYS A 96 10.05 13.39 12.82
CA LYS A 96 8.85 13.53 13.64
C LYS A 96 8.80 14.90 14.32
N ASN A 97 9.91 15.38 14.89
CA ASN A 97 9.98 16.69 15.50
C ASN A 97 9.81 17.82 14.46
N HIS A 98 10.30 17.63 13.23
CA HIS A 98 10.15 18.58 12.14
C HIS A 98 8.72 18.65 11.60
N ALA A 99 7.98 17.54 11.62
CA ALA A 99 6.57 17.53 11.26
C ALA A 99 5.70 18.38 12.19
N GLU A 100 6.16 18.70 13.41
CA GLU A 100 5.47 19.60 14.34
C GLU A 100 5.75 21.09 14.08
N ILE A 101 6.75 21.39 13.25
CA ILE A 101 7.07 22.77 12.86
C ILE A 101 6.03 23.23 11.83
N THR A 102 5.52 24.45 11.99
CA THR A 102 4.47 25.02 11.14
C THR A 102 4.94 25.52 9.78
N ASP A 103 6.26 25.55 9.56
CA ASP A 103 6.85 26.03 8.32
C ASP A 103 6.65 25.00 7.18
N GLU A 104 5.96 25.45 6.12
CA GLU A 104 5.62 24.61 4.97
C GLU A 104 6.87 24.00 4.30
N SER A 105 7.97 24.75 4.20
CA SER A 105 9.17 24.26 3.53
C SER A 105 9.78 23.07 4.27
N ILE A 106 9.78 23.12 5.61
CA ILE A 106 10.24 22.00 6.44
C ILE A 106 9.28 20.81 6.35
N GLN A 107 7.97 21.03 6.37
CA GLN A 107 6.98 19.97 6.28
C GLN A 107 7.07 19.22 4.94
N LEU A 108 7.17 19.95 3.83
CA LEU A 108 7.36 19.36 2.50
C LEU A 108 8.68 18.60 2.41
N LYS A 109 9.76 19.17 2.96
CA LYS A 109 11.06 18.50 2.98
C LYS A 109 11.04 17.23 3.83
N THR A 110 10.30 17.24 4.94
CA THR A 110 10.08 16.07 5.80
C THR A 110 9.39 14.94 5.02
N LEU A 111 8.31 15.26 4.29
CA LEU A 111 7.59 14.30 3.45
C LEU A 111 8.48 13.74 2.33
N GLN A 112 9.26 14.60 1.67
CA GLN A 112 10.24 14.18 0.66
C GLN A 112 11.29 13.24 1.25
N THR A 113 11.81 13.52 2.44
CA THR A 113 12.77 12.64 3.11
C THR A 113 12.15 11.28 3.44
N ILE A 114 10.91 11.25 3.97
CA ILE A 114 10.20 10.00 4.22
C ILE A 114 10.05 9.17 2.94
N LEU A 115 9.67 9.81 1.83
CA LEU A 115 9.53 9.12 0.56
C LEU A 115 10.86 8.50 0.08
N ILE A 116 11.95 9.28 0.16
CA ILE A 116 13.28 8.81 -0.22
C ILE A 116 13.74 7.64 0.67
N ILE A 117 13.44 7.66 1.97
CA ILE A 117 13.70 6.52 2.87
C ILE A 117 13.03 5.25 2.34
N PHE A 118 11.75 5.32 1.96
CA PHE A 118 11.00 4.18 1.41
C PHE A 118 11.53 3.70 0.04
N GLN A 119 12.14 4.58 -0.75
CA GLN A 119 12.69 4.25 -2.08
C GLN A 119 14.14 3.73 -2.03
N SER A 120 14.83 3.91 -0.89
CA SER A 120 16.24 3.56 -0.70
C SER A 120 16.44 2.24 0.05
N HIS A 121 17.70 1.83 0.23
CA HIS A 121 18.04 0.70 1.11
C HIS A 121 17.77 0.96 2.60
N LEU A 122 17.48 2.21 2.99
CA LEU A 122 17.12 2.59 4.36
C LEU A 122 15.62 2.32 4.69
N GLN A 123 14.92 1.54 3.86
CA GLN A 123 13.52 1.21 4.09
C GLN A 123 13.31 0.60 5.49
N PRO A 124 12.25 0.98 6.23
CA PRO A 124 11.99 0.41 7.55
C PRO A 124 11.71 -1.09 7.49
N GLU A 125 12.50 -1.89 8.21
CA GLU A 125 12.31 -3.36 8.28
C GLU A 125 11.60 -3.81 9.57
N ASN A 126 11.55 -2.95 10.58
CA ASN A 126 10.91 -3.23 11.86
C ASN A 126 9.54 -2.55 11.95
N GLU A 127 8.68 -3.11 12.79
CA GLU A 127 7.31 -2.61 12.99
C GLU A 127 7.29 -1.18 13.54
N GLU A 128 8.25 -0.84 14.40
CA GLU A 128 8.31 0.46 15.06
C GLU A 128 8.72 1.58 14.10
N ASN A 129 9.79 1.42 13.32
CA ASN A 129 10.22 2.48 12.39
C ASN A 129 9.23 2.62 11.22
N MET A 130 8.63 1.50 10.77
CA MET A 130 7.59 1.53 9.74
C MET A 130 6.37 2.33 10.20
N SER A 131 5.84 2.04 11.39
CA SER A 131 4.73 2.79 12.00
C SER A 131 5.09 4.26 12.19
N LYS A 132 6.30 4.58 12.69
CA LYS A 132 6.76 5.97 12.84
C LYS A 132 6.80 6.71 11.50
N ALA A 133 7.38 6.12 10.46
CA ALA A 133 7.51 6.75 9.15
C ALA A 133 6.14 7.04 8.51
N LEU A 134 5.24 6.05 8.51
CA LEU A 134 3.88 6.20 8.00
C LEU A 134 3.06 7.19 8.86
N GLY A 135 3.24 7.15 10.18
CA GLY A 135 2.58 8.05 11.13
C GLY A 135 2.97 9.51 10.96
N ILE A 136 4.18 9.82 10.49
CA ILE A 136 4.60 11.19 10.14
C ILE A 136 3.77 11.72 8.96
N CYS A 137 3.57 10.91 7.91
CA CYS A 137 2.73 11.29 6.77
C CYS A 137 1.27 11.51 7.20
N LEU A 138 0.69 10.58 7.98
CA LEU A 138 -0.69 10.70 8.43
C LEU A 138 -0.90 11.91 9.35
N ARG A 139 0.08 12.19 10.24
CA ARG A 139 0.06 13.40 11.05
C ARG A 139 0.00 14.66 10.20
N LEU A 140 0.87 14.81 9.21
CA LEU A 140 0.90 16.00 8.35
C LEU A 140 -0.37 16.13 7.49
N LEU A 141 -1.00 15.01 7.16
CA LEU A 141 -2.29 14.95 6.47
C LEU A 141 -3.44 15.43 7.35
N GLU A 142 -3.47 15.04 8.63
CA GLU A 142 -4.55 15.42 9.56
C GLU A 142 -4.32 16.76 10.24
N TYR A 143 -3.07 17.23 10.31
CA TYR A 143 -2.72 18.43 11.04
C TYR A 143 -3.44 19.66 10.47
N SER A 144 -4.29 20.26 11.30
CA SER A 144 -5.19 21.34 10.89
C SER A 144 -4.48 22.62 10.48
N LYS A 145 -3.22 22.82 10.90
CA LYS A 145 -2.40 23.98 10.52
C LYS A 145 -1.53 23.73 9.29
N SER A 146 -1.50 22.51 8.75
CA SER A 146 -0.83 22.22 7.48
C SER A 146 -1.57 22.92 6.35
N SER A 147 -0.84 23.54 5.43
CA SER A 147 -1.42 24.05 4.18
C SER A 147 -1.96 22.91 3.31
N ASP A 148 -2.87 23.23 2.39
CA ASP A 148 -3.46 22.23 1.49
C ASP A 148 -2.40 21.56 0.61
N SER A 149 -1.34 22.29 0.22
CA SER A 149 -0.19 21.74 -0.49
C SER A 149 0.49 20.64 0.33
N VAL A 150 0.74 20.86 1.62
CA VAL A 150 1.33 19.87 2.53
C VAL A 150 0.41 18.68 2.72
N ARG A 151 -0.89 18.90 2.95
CA ARG A 151 -1.88 17.84 3.14
C ARG A 151 -1.98 16.93 1.91
N ASN A 152 -2.04 17.52 0.72
CA ASN A 152 -2.07 16.79 -0.55
C ASN A 152 -0.76 16.02 -0.80
N THR A 153 0.38 16.65 -0.50
CA THR A 153 1.69 16.00 -0.61
C THR A 153 1.82 14.84 0.38
N ALA A 154 1.30 14.98 1.60
CA ALA A 154 1.29 13.93 2.62
C ALA A 154 0.45 12.73 2.18
N ALA A 155 -0.74 13.00 1.62
CA ALA A 155 -1.61 11.98 1.04
C ALA A 155 -0.96 11.23 -0.12
N ALA A 156 -0.28 11.93 -1.04
CA ALA A 156 0.46 11.32 -2.14
C ALA A 156 1.66 10.49 -1.63
N THR A 157 2.41 11.04 -0.68
CA THR A 157 3.57 10.37 -0.07
C THR A 157 3.15 9.08 0.63
N PHE A 158 2.06 9.11 1.40
CA PHE A 158 1.54 7.93 2.07
C PHE A 158 1.09 6.85 1.08
N ARG A 159 0.37 7.21 0.01
CA ARG A 159 -0.01 6.26 -1.06
C ARG A 159 1.22 5.61 -1.70
N GLN A 160 2.25 6.41 -2.02
CA GLN A 160 3.48 5.90 -2.61
C GLN A 160 4.25 4.98 -1.64
N ALA A 161 4.31 5.33 -0.35
CA ALA A 161 4.91 4.48 0.67
C ALA A 161 4.17 3.13 0.79
N VAL A 162 2.83 3.16 0.80
CA VAL A 162 2.01 1.93 0.76
C VAL A 162 2.34 1.09 -0.48
N ALA A 163 2.41 1.70 -1.67
CA ALA A 163 2.77 0.98 -2.90
C ALA A 163 4.14 0.29 -2.77
N LEU A 164 5.17 1.01 -2.31
CA LEU A 164 6.51 0.46 -2.11
C LEU A 164 6.56 -0.66 -1.07
N ILE A 165 5.76 -0.57 0.00
CA ILE A 165 5.62 -1.65 0.99
C ILE A 165 5.04 -2.90 0.32
N PHE A 166 3.93 -2.77 -0.41
CA PHE A 166 3.26 -3.92 -1.01
C PHE A 166 4.03 -4.51 -2.20
N GLU A 167 4.73 -3.69 -2.99
CA GLU A 167 5.71 -4.16 -3.99
C GLU A 167 6.81 -5.00 -3.33
N ASN A 168 7.34 -4.54 -2.19
CA ASN A 168 8.34 -5.29 -1.44
C ASN A 168 7.77 -6.60 -0.87
N VAL A 169 6.53 -6.59 -0.37
CA VAL A 169 5.83 -7.80 0.08
C VAL A 169 5.69 -8.81 -1.07
N VAL A 170 5.22 -8.37 -2.25
CA VAL A 170 5.11 -9.24 -3.44
C VAL A 170 6.47 -9.84 -3.80
N ARG A 171 7.52 -9.00 -3.83
CA ARG A 171 8.87 -9.43 -4.15
C ARG A 171 9.40 -10.48 -3.16
N VAL A 172 9.22 -10.28 -1.85
CA VAL A 172 9.74 -11.19 -0.84
C VAL A 172 8.93 -12.49 -0.77
N GLU A 173 7.60 -12.41 -0.84
CA GLU A 173 6.74 -13.59 -0.77
C GLU A 173 6.76 -14.44 -2.05
N SER A 174 6.97 -13.84 -3.23
CA SER A 174 7.19 -14.63 -4.45
C SER A 174 8.52 -15.40 -4.40
N LEU A 175 9.57 -14.81 -3.81
CA LEU A 175 10.87 -15.46 -3.63
C LEU A 175 10.84 -16.57 -2.56
N SER A 176 10.02 -16.44 -1.52
CA SER A 176 9.86 -17.48 -0.49
C SER A 176 9.18 -18.73 -1.06
N VAL A 177 8.23 -18.57 -2.00
CA VAL A 177 7.57 -19.66 -2.72
C VAL A 177 8.55 -20.42 -3.65
N GLY A 178 9.56 -19.74 -4.20
CA GLY A 178 10.57 -20.32 -5.08
C GLY A 178 11.66 -21.15 -4.40
N LYS A 179 11.86 -21.02 -3.08
CA LYS A 179 12.91 -21.75 -2.34
C LYS A 179 12.53 -23.17 -1.90
N GLU A 180 11.25 -23.54 -1.99
CA GLU A 180 10.78 -24.91 -1.65
C GLU A 180 10.45 -25.77 -2.89
N ARG A 181 10.68 -25.26 -4.11
CA ARG A 181 10.45 -26.02 -5.34
C ARG A 181 11.65 -25.97 -6.27
N SER A 182 12.68 -26.75 -5.92
CA SER A 182 13.47 -27.41 -6.95
C SER A 182 12.61 -28.51 -7.54
N GLY A 183 12.05 -28.27 -8.73
CA GLY A 183 11.23 -29.23 -9.46
C GLY A 183 10.08 -28.57 -10.22
N ASN A 184 10.36 -28.26 -11.48
CA ASN A 184 9.44 -28.13 -12.61
C ASN A 184 8.69 -26.79 -12.82
N TYR A 185 9.26 -26.04 -13.78
CA TYR A 185 8.67 -25.16 -14.80
C TYR A 185 7.48 -24.27 -14.41
N ILE A 186 7.76 -22.97 -14.26
CA ILE A 186 6.85 -21.91 -14.67
C ILE A 186 7.47 -21.26 -15.89
N GLN A 187 6.95 -21.61 -17.07
CA GLN A 187 7.26 -20.94 -18.32
C GLN A 187 5.97 -20.33 -18.87
N THR A 188 5.96 -18.99 -18.91
CA THR A 188 5.34 -18.14 -19.93
C THR A 188 3.91 -18.45 -20.39
N ILE A 189 2.96 -17.62 -19.94
CA ILE A 189 1.70 -17.38 -20.66
C ILE A 189 1.89 -16.14 -21.54
N PHE A 190 2.50 -16.34 -22.71
CA PHE A 190 2.34 -15.50 -23.89
C PHE A 190 2.44 -16.42 -25.14
N ALA A 191 1.58 -16.16 -26.11
CA ALA A 191 1.51 -16.72 -27.48
C ALA A 191 0.62 -17.97 -27.74
N SER A 192 -0.54 -17.66 -28.35
CA SER A 192 -1.14 -18.18 -29.61
C SER A 192 -1.22 -19.69 -29.92
N ASP A 193 -2.44 -20.06 -30.33
CA ASP A 193 -2.88 -21.05 -31.35
C ASP A 193 -1.92 -22.18 -31.72
N ASP A 194 -2.33 -23.43 -31.44
CA ASP A 194 -2.56 -24.42 -32.50
C ASP A 194 -3.32 -25.66 -31.98
N VAL A 195 -4.16 -26.21 -32.85
CA VAL A 195 -5.08 -27.33 -32.62
C VAL A 195 -4.35 -28.67 -32.69
N SER A 196 -4.54 -29.55 -31.69
CA SER A 196 -4.52 -31.00 -31.91
C SER A 196 -5.18 -31.78 -30.76
N HIS A 197 -6.10 -32.66 -31.14
CA HIS A 197 -6.85 -33.58 -30.29
C HIS A 197 -5.95 -34.64 -29.64
N ASN A 198 -6.16 -34.93 -28.35
CA ASN A 198 -6.30 -36.31 -27.86
C ASN A 198 -6.89 -36.35 -26.44
N MET A 199 -7.90 -37.21 -26.29
CA MET A 199 -8.70 -37.41 -25.07
C MET A 199 -8.00 -38.34 -24.07
N SER A 200 -7.94 -37.91 -22.81
CA SER A 200 -7.91 -38.78 -21.62
C SER A 200 -8.40 -37.96 -20.41
N PRO A 201 -9.41 -38.41 -19.66
CA PRO A 201 -9.95 -37.69 -18.51
C PRO A 201 -9.16 -38.04 -17.23
N ASN A 202 -9.27 -37.16 -16.24
CA ASN A 202 -8.74 -37.26 -14.87
C ASN A 202 -7.30 -36.82 -14.61
N SER A 203 -7.14 -35.52 -14.39
CA SER A 203 -6.26 -35.02 -13.33
C SER A 203 -6.93 -33.84 -12.62
N HIS A 204 -7.90 -34.16 -11.75
CA HIS A 204 -8.28 -33.24 -10.67
C HIS A 204 -7.05 -33.09 -9.77
N LEU A 205 -6.16 -32.15 -10.12
CA LEU A 205 -5.18 -31.61 -9.18
C LEU A 205 -5.99 -30.88 -8.12
N SER A 206 -6.16 -31.55 -6.98
CA SER A 206 -6.76 -31.00 -5.78
C SER A 206 -5.94 -29.81 -5.28
N LEU A 207 -6.27 -28.62 -5.80
CA LEU A 207 -5.92 -27.31 -5.21
C LEU A 207 -6.49 -27.14 -3.78
N ARG A 208 -7.22 -28.12 -3.24
CA ARG A 208 -7.71 -28.15 -1.86
C ARG A 208 -6.63 -28.50 -0.83
N ASP A 209 -5.58 -29.23 -1.19
CA ASP A 209 -4.60 -29.71 -0.21
C ASP A 209 -3.48 -28.71 0.12
N THR A 210 -3.55 -27.49 -0.42
CA THR A 210 -2.63 -26.39 -0.05
C THR A 210 -3.22 -25.44 1.01
N ILE A 211 -4.43 -25.73 1.54
CA ILE A 211 -5.14 -24.83 2.47
C ILE A 211 -4.74 -25.04 3.94
N HIS A 212 -3.99 -26.09 4.29
CA HIS A 212 -3.61 -26.39 5.68
C HIS A 212 -2.12 -26.29 6.03
N SER A 213 -1.25 -25.83 5.13
CA SER A 213 0.10 -25.43 5.54
C SER A 213 0.08 -23.94 5.84
N GLN A 214 0.04 -23.62 7.14
CA GLN A 214 0.15 -22.29 7.71
C GLN A 214 1.53 -21.72 7.31
N LYS A 215 1.63 -21.20 6.07
CA LYS A 215 2.82 -20.50 5.58
C LYS A 215 3.04 -19.31 6.49
N SER A 216 4.04 -19.42 7.35
CA SER A 216 4.49 -18.32 8.19
C SER A 216 4.90 -17.18 7.27
N LEU A 217 4.11 -16.10 7.23
CA LEU A 217 4.45 -14.91 6.44
C LEU A 217 5.86 -14.44 6.80
N SER A 218 6.59 -13.95 5.80
CA SER A 218 7.87 -13.30 6.05
C SER A 218 7.70 -12.09 6.97
N LYS A 219 8.79 -11.59 7.55
CA LYS A 219 8.77 -10.37 8.36
C LYS A 219 8.11 -9.20 7.61
N VAL A 220 8.42 -9.07 6.31
CA VAL A 220 7.85 -8.04 5.43
C VAL A 220 6.35 -8.29 5.18
N GLY A 221 5.95 -9.54 4.94
CA GLY A 221 4.55 -9.92 4.81
C GLY A 221 3.71 -9.60 6.06
N LYS A 222 4.27 -9.79 7.25
CA LYS A 222 3.62 -9.41 8.52
C LYS A 222 3.42 -7.91 8.65
N LEU A 223 4.37 -7.08 8.18
CA LEU A 223 4.22 -5.63 8.14
C LEU A 223 3.09 -5.21 7.19
N GLY A 224 3.04 -5.79 5.99
CA GLY A 224 1.96 -5.57 5.04
C GLY A 224 0.59 -5.94 5.60
N LEU A 225 0.49 -7.08 6.32
CA LEU A 225 -0.74 -7.51 6.96
C LEU A 225 -1.23 -6.51 8.03
N ARG A 226 -0.34 -6.04 8.91
CA ARG A 226 -0.70 -5.04 9.93
C ARG A 226 -1.15 -3.71 9.35
N LEU A 227 -0.48 -3.27 8.28
CA LEU A 227 -0.90 -2.08 7.54
C LEU A 227 -2.30 -2.27 6.96
N LEU A 228 -2.59 -3.44 6.39
CA LEU A 228 -3.90 -3.75 5.83
C LEU A 228 -5.00 -3.86 6.92
N GLU A 229 -4.68 -4.42 8.09
CA GLU A 229 -5.56 -4.44 9.27
C GLU A 229 -5.98 -3.02 9.70
N ASP A 230 -4.99 -2.15 9.93
CA ASP A 230 -5.24 -0.77 10.35
C ASP A 230 -6.00 0.03 9.28
N LEU A 231 -5.66 -0.12 8.00
CA LEU A 231 -6.38 0.54 6.90
C LEU A 231 -7.84 0.06 6.80
N THR A 232 -8.08 -1.24 7.00
CA THR A 232 -9.44 -1.82 7.02
C THR A 232 -10.23 -1.26 8.19
N ALA A 233 -9.64 -1.20 9.38
CA ALA A 233 -10.26 -0.60 10.57
C ALA A 233 -10.59 0.89 10.36
N LEU A 234 -9.68 1.67 9.78
CA LEU A 234 -9.91 3.09 9.48
C LEU A 234 -11.01 3.27 8.42
N ALA A 235 -11.07 2.43 7.38
CA ALA A 235 -12.12 2.47 6.37
C ALA A 235 -13.51 2.12 6.95
N ALA A 236 -13.54 1.28 8.00
CA ALA A 236 -14.73 0.99 8.80
C ALA A 236 -15.15 2.15 9.72
N GLY A 237 -14.33 3.19 9.87
CA GLY A 237 -14.56 4.30 10.81
C GLY A 237 -14.07 4.03 12.23
N GLY A 238 -13.26 2.98 12.43
CA GLY A 238 -12.53 2.72 13.67
C GLY A 238 -11.18 3.46 13.73
N SER A 239 -10.33 3.01 14.65
CA SER A 239 -8.97 3.53 14.87
C SER A 239 -7.90 2.54 14.44
N ALA A 240 -6.76 3.05 13.97
CA ALA A 240 -5.57 2.26 13.66
C ALA A 240 -4.66 2.13 14.89
N MET A 241 -4.50 0.90 15.39
CA MET A 241 -3.76 0.63 16.63
C MET A 241 -2.25 0.65 16.41
N TRP A 242 -1.78 0.11 15.29
CA TRP A 242 -0.35 0.03 14.98
C TRP A 242 0.20 1.35 14.46
N LEU A 243 -0.53 2.06 13.61
CA LEU A 243 -0.20 3.42 13.12
C LEU A 243 -0.45 4.51 14.18
N ARG A 244 -1.19 4.19 15.26
CA ARG A 244 -1.54 5.10 16.35
C ARG A 244 -2.33 6.32 15.88
N VAL A 245 -3.29 6.08 14.98
CA VAL A 245 -4.17 7.12 14.41
C VAL A 245 -5.60 6.86 14.85
N HIS A 246 -6.23 7.86 15.47
CA HIS A 246 -7.56 7.73 16.05
C HIS A 246 -8.68 7.84 15.00
N SER A 247 -8.53 8.70 13.99
CA SER A 247 -9.57 8.91 12.98
C SER A 247 -8.99 9.56 11.73
N LEU A 248 -9.13 8.87 10.60
CA LEU A 248 -8.76 9.34 9.26
C LEU A 248 -10.02 9.40 8.39
N PRO A 249 -10.12 10.29 7.37
CA PRO A 249 -11.27 10.30 6.48
C PRO A 249 -11.49 8.94 5.82
N ARG A 250 -12.69 8.35 6.00
CA ARG A 250 -13.02 7.00 5.51
C ARG A 250 -12.79 6.83 4.02
N ILE A 251 -13.04 7.89 3.23
CA ILE A 251 -12.77 7.91 1.79
C ILE A 251 -11.30 7.67 1.50
N PHE A 252 -10.40 8.33 2.22
CA PHE A 252 -8.97 8.18 2.00
C PHE A 252 -8.50 6.76 2.35
N SER A 253 -8.93 6.21 3.49
CA SER A 253 -8.58 4.84 3.89
C SER A 253 -9.11 3.79 2.90
N LEU A 254 -10.35 3.96 2.45
CA LEU A 254 -10.96 3.05 1.47
C LEU A 254 -10.31 3.18 0.09
N ASP A 255 -9.84 4.38 -0.29
CA ASP A 255 -9.16 4.62 -1.57
C ASP A 255 -7.83 3.86 -1.63
N ILE A 256 -7.12 3.83 -0.50
CA ILE A 256 -5.89 3.06 -0.35
C ILE A 256 -6.19 1.56 -0.31
N LEU A 257 -7.24 1.16 0.41
CA LEU A 257 -7.67 -0.24 0.44
C LEU A 257 -8.02 -0.74 -0.97
N GLU A 258 -8.77 0.06 -1.74
CA GLU A 258 -9.11 -0.25 -3.12
C GLU A 258 -7.87 -0.30 -4.03
N PHE A 259 -6.92 0.62 -3.84
CA PHE A 259 -5.63 0.59 -4.55
C PHE A 259 -4.88 -0.72 -4.26
N ILE A 260 -4.83 -1.15 -2.99
CA ILE A 260 -4.15 -2.40 -2.63
C ILE A 260 -4.86 -3.61 -3.26
N LEU A 261 -6.19 -3.65 -3.15
CA LEU A 261 -7.03 -4.74 -3.66
C LEU A 261 -6.99 -4.84 -5.19
N SER A 262 -6.82 -3.74 -5.91
CA SER A 262 -6.75 -3.73 -7.37
C SER A 262 -5.37 -4.10 -7.91
N ASN A 263 -4.29 -3.69 -7.23
CA ASN A 263 -2.92 -3.85 -7.75
C ASN A 263 -2.16 -5.07 -7.22
N TYR A 264 -2.50 -5.56 -6.02
CA TYR A 264 -1.75 -6.63 -5.35
C TYR A 264 -2.59 -7.89 -5.11
N ALA A 265 -3.43 -8.27 -6.08
CA ALA A 265 -4.34 -9.40 -5.97
C ALA A 265 -3.67 -10.75 -5.66
N VAL A 266 -2.42 -10.92 -6.06
CA VAL A 266 -1.61 -12.11 -5.75
C VAL A 266 -1.44 -12.28 -4.23
N LEU A 267 -1.36 -11.18 -3.47
CA LEU A 267 -1.20 -11.21 -2.01
C LEU A 267 -2.50 -11.53 -1.27
N PHE A 268 -3.66 -11.31 -1.87
CA PHE A 268 -4.93 -11.64 -1.24
C PHE A 268 -5.11 -13.16 -1.06
N HIS A 269 -4.35 -13.97 -1.82
CA HIS A 269 -4.28 -15.40 -1.64
C HIS A 269 -3.55 -15.81 -0.36
N SER A 270 -2.52 -15.06 0.06
CA SER A 270 -1.74 -15.32 1.27
C SER A 270 -2.30 -14.62 2.52
N LEU A 271 -3.04 -13.51 2.37
CA LEU A 271 -3.61 -12.71 3.47
C LEU A 271 -5.05 -13.13 3.80
N VAL A 272 -5.27 -14.43 4.04
CA VAL A 272 -6.62 -15.02 4.28
C VAL A 272 -7.35 -14.38 5.47
N VAL A 273 -6.59 -13.94 6.49
CA VAL A 273 -7.12 -13.44 7.78
C VAL A 273 -8.01 -12.20 7.63
N LEU A 274 -7.79 -11.38 6.59
CA LEU A 274 -8.50 -10.11 6.40
C LEU A 274 -9.67 -10.19 5.42
N ARG A 275 -9.90 -11.35 4.80
CA ARG A 275 -10.97 -11.53 3.82
C ARG A 275 -12.33 -11.17 4.42
N ASP A 276 -12.64 -11.78 5.55
CA ASP A 276 -13.93 -11.58 6.22
C ASP A 276 -14.11 -10.14 6.67
N GLN A 277 -13.05 -9.48 7.14
CA GLN A 277 -13.11 -8.08 7.58
C GLN A 277 -13.35 -7.12 6.42
N ILE A 278 -12.62 -7.28 5.31
CA ILE A 278 -12.76 -6.43 4.12
C ILE A 278 -14.12 -6.68 3.47
N CYS A 279 -14.53 -7.94 3.33
CA CYS A 279 -15.84 -8.29 2.79
C CYS A 279 -16.97 -7.78 3.67
N SER A 280 -16.88 -7.96 5.00
CA SER A 280 -17.87 -7.44 5.96
C SER A 280 -17.98 -5.92 5.88
N LEU A 281 -16.85 -5.21 5.79
CA LEU A 281 -16.80 -3.76 5.60
C LEU A 281 -17.53 -3.33 4.32
N LEU A 282 -17.22 -3.99 3.18
CA LEU A 282 -17.81 -3.66 1.89
C LEU A 282 -19.31 -4.02 1.85
N MET A 283 -19.71 -5.16 2.41
CA MET A 283 -21.12 -5.57 2.50
C MET A 283 -21.93 -4.59 3.34
N THR A 284 -21.41 -4.24 4.52
CA THR A 284 -22.04 -3.28 5.44
C THR A 284 -22.15 -1.91 4.78
N SER A 285 -21.06 -1.43 4.15
CA SER A 285 -21.05 -0.15 3.45
C SER A 285 -22.05 -0.16 2.28
N LEU A 286 -22.10 -1.22 1.48
CA LEU A 286 -23.04 -1.32 0.36
C LEU A 286 -24.50 -1.36 0.82
N ARG A 287 -24.80 -2.04 1.95
CA ARG A 287 -26.16 -2.12 2.52
C ARG A 287 -26.64 -0.82 3.13
N ILE A 288 -25.85 -0.18 4.00
CA ILE A 288 -26.20 1.10 4.64
C ILE A 288 -26.48 2.19 3.60
N ASN A 289 -25.83 2.10 2.44
CA ASN A 289 -26.02 3.01 1.32
C ASN A 289 -27.37 2.86 0.58
N ALA A 290 -28.16 1.81 0.86
CA ALA A 290 -29.48 1.61 0.28
C ALA A 290 -30.63 2.19 1.14
N GLU A 291 -30.36 2.55 2.40
CA GLU A 291 -31.39 2.86 3.41
C GLU A 291 -31.51 4.36 3.79
N PHE A 292 -30.75 5.26 3.18
CA PHE A 292 -30.83 6.71 3.49
C PHE A 292 -31.27 7.56 2.28
N GLU A 293 -32.52 8.02 2.35
CA GLU A 293 -32.99 9.27 1.75
C GLU A 293 -32.23 10.44 2.40
N GLY A 294 -31.52 11.22 1.58
CA GLY A 294 -30.85 12.44 2.03
C GLY A 294 -29.48 12.64 1.38
N GLU A 295 -29.16 13.89 1.05
CA GLU A 295 -27.95 14.35 0.36
C GLU A 295 -26.63 14.14 1.15
N ALA A 296 -26.61 13.28 2.17
CA ALA A 296 -25.49 13.15 3.12
C ALA A 296 -24.66 11.85 2.98
N GLY A 297 -24.92 11.02 1.97
CA GLY A 297 -23.99 9.97 1.57
C GLY A 297 -23.03 10.50 0.52
N GLU A 298 -21.86 11.01 0.92
CA GLU A 298 -20.89 11.65 0.03
C GLU A 298 -20.70 10.82 -1.27
N PRO A 299 -21.12 11.33 -2.45
CA PRO A 299 -21.12 10.56 -3.70
C PRO A 299 -19.75 9.93 -4.02
N SER A 300 -18.67 10.59 -3.59
CA SER A 300 -17.29 10.11 -3.70
C SER A 300 -17.06 8.80 -2.94
N PHE A 301 -17.51 8.70 -1.68
CA PHE A 301 -17.40 7.45 -0.90
C PHE A 301 -18.19 6.32 -1.55
N ARG A 302 -19.43 6.60 -1.99
CA ARG A 302 -20.30 5.59 -2.61
C ARG A 302 -19.72 5.05 -3.93
N ARG A 303 -19.18 5.94 -4.78
CA ARG A 303 -18.48 5.54 -6.02
C ARG A 303 -17.30 4.63 -5.73
N LEU A 304 -16.55 4.92 -4.67
CA LEU A 304 -15.39 4.14 -4.25
C LEU A 304 -15.79 2.77 -3.68
N VAL A 305 -16.86 2.66 -2.90
CA VAL A 305 -17.40 1.37 -2.43
C VAL A 305 -17.81 0.49 -3.62
N LEU A 306 -18.59 1.04 -4.56
CA LEU A 306 -19.03 0.32 -5.76
C LEU A 306 -17.84 -0.17 -6.59
N ARG A 307 -16.84 0.69 -6.79
CA ARG A 307 -15.60 0.35 -7.49
C ARG A 307 -14.80 -0.73 -6.75
N SER A 308 -14.72 -0.66 -5.42
CA SER A 308 -14.05 -1.69 -4.60
C SER A 308 -14.74 -3.04 -4.74
N VAL A 309 -16.08 -3.08 -4.65
CA VAL A 309 -16.88 -4.29 -4.85
C VAL A 309 -16.68 -4.86 -6.26
N ALA A 310 -16.65 -4.00 -7.28
CA ALA A 310 -16.41 -4.43 -8.65
C ALA A 310 -15.02 -5.08 -8.83
N HIS A 311 -13.97 -4.50 -8.23
CA HIS A 311 -12.64 -5.11 -8.22
C HIS A 311 -12.63 -6.45 -7.49
N VAL A 312 -13.34 -6.55 -6.36
CA VAL A 312 -13.41 -7.80 -5.60
C VAL A 312 -14.04 -8.93 -6.41
N ILE A 313 -15.17 -8.66 -7.07
CA ILE A 313 -15.84 -9.64 -7.94
C ILE A 313 -14.93 -10.07 -9.10
N ARG A 314 -14.25 -9.11 -9.76
CA ARG A 314 -13.38 -9.40 -10.91
C ARG A 314 -12.14 -10.21 -10.53
N LEU A 315 -11.49 -9.86 -9.43
CA LEU A 315 -10.16 -10.39 -9.08
C LEU A 315 -10.22 -11.59 -8.13
N TYR A 316 -11.27 -11.71 -7.32
CA TYR A 316 -11.33 -12.68 -6.22
C TYR A 316 -12.52 -13.62 -6.26
N SER A 317 -13.35 -13.62 -7.30
CA SER A 317 -14.55 -14.49 -7.39
C SER A 317 -14.25 -15.98 -7.32
N SER A 318 -13.06 -16.44 -7.72
CA SER A 318 -12.64 -17.84 -7.58
C SER A 318 -12.34 -18.25 -6.14
N VAL A 319 -12.03 -17.27 -5.27
CA VAL A 319 -11.61 -17.49 -3.88
C VAL A 319 -12.73 -17.11 -2.89
N LEU A 320 -13.47 -16.04 -3.19
CA LEU A 320 -14.54 -15.47 -2.38
C LEU A 320 -15.91 -15.73 -3.03
N VAL A 321 -16.21 -17.01 -3.31
CA VAL A 321 -17.43 -17.39 -4.05
C VAL A 321 -18.68 -16.88 -3.34
N THR A 322 -18.79 -17.15 -2.04
CA THR A 322 -19.95 -16.79 -1.20
C THR A 322 -20.13 -15.27 -1.09
N GLU A 323 -19.06 -14.53 -0.81
CA GLU A 323 -19.13 -13.08 -0.65
C GLU A 323 -19.43 -12.40 -1.99
N CYS A 324 -18.85 -12.90 -3.09
CA CYS A 324 -19.12 -12.39 -4.44
C CYS A 324 -20.56 -12.66 -4.87
N GLU A 325 -21.17 -13.78 -4.48
CA GLU A 325 -22.59 -14.04 -4.71
C GLU A 325 -23.46 -12.97 -4.03
N VAL A 326 -23.16 -12.67 -2.76
CA VAL A 326 -23.88 -11.64 -1.99
C VAL A 326 -23.67 -10.26 -2.64
N PHE A 327 -22.45 -9.92 -3.04
CA PHE A 327 -22.18 -8.65 -3.73
C PHE A 327 -22.94 -8.52 -5.04
N LEU A 328 -22.93 -9.57 -5.88
CA LEU A 328 -23.65 -9.56 -7.16
C LEU A 328 -25.15 -9.40 -6.94
N ASN A 329 -25.73 -10.13 -5.97
CA ASN A 329 -27.13 -9.99 -5.59
C ASN A 329 -27.47 -8.58 -5.07
N MET A 330 -26.58 -7.96 -4.28
CA MET A 330 -26.77 -6.57 -3.83
C MET A 330 -26.72 -5.58 -4.99
N LEU A 331 -25.79 -5.74 -5.95
CA LEU A 331 -25.71 -4.89 -7.15
C LEU A 331 -26.96 -5.04 -8.02
N LEU A 332 -27.44 -6.27 -8.25
CA LEU A 332 -28.66 -6.52 -9.01
C LEU A 332 -29.88 -5.86 -8.34
N LYS A 333 -30.04 -6.04 -7.02
CA LYS A 333 -31.11 -5.37 -6.27
C LYS A 333 -31.02 -3.85 -6.37
N ALA A 334 -29.81 -3.27 -6.31
CA ALA A 334 -29.61 -1.83 -6.42
C ALA A 334 -30.09 -1.24 -7.77
N THR A 335 -30.19 -2.03 -8.84
CA THR A 335 -30.77 -1.56 -10.12
C THR A 335 -32.29 -1.34 -10.05
N CYS A 336 -32.96 -2.09 -9.16
CA CYS A 336 -34.41 -2.08 -8.96
C CYS A 336 -34.86 -1.13 -7.85
N LEU A 337 -33.96 -0.73 -6.95
CA LEU A 337 -34.25 0.22 -5.88
C LEU A 337 -34.34 1.66 -6.42
N ASP A 338 -35.10 2.51 -5.72
CA ASP A 338 -35.26 3.93 -6.05
C ASP A 338 -34.06 4.76 -5.55
N LEU A 339 -32.87 4.44 -6.08
CA LEU A 339 -31.61 5.11 -5.78
C LEU A 339 -31.34 6.25 -6.77
N PRO A 340 -30.50 7.25 -6.41
CA PRO A 340 -30.14 8.35 -7.31
C PRO A 340 -29.66 7.86 -8.68
N LEU A 341 -30.02 8.57 -9.74
CA LEU A 341 -29.75 8.15 -11.13
C LEU A 341 -28.26 7.85 -11.38
N TRP A 342 -27.35 8.68 -10.87
CA TRP A 342 -25.90 8.46 -11.00
C TRP A 342 -25.44 7.12 -10.40
N HIS A 343 -26.09 6.68 -9.31
CA HIS A 343 -25.76 5.44 -8.63
C HIS A 343 -26.23 4.25 -9.45
N ARG A 344 -27.47 4.29 -9.94
CA ARG A 344 -28.06 3.25 -10.80
C ARG A 344 -27.28 3.10 -12.10
N ILE A 345 -26.89 4.21 -12.74
CA ILE A 345 -26.06 4.21 -13.94
C ILE A 345 -24.71 3.53 -13.67
N LEU A 346 -24.05 3.88 -12.56
CA LEU A 346 -22.75 3.30 -12.23
C LEU A 346 -22.84 1.80 -11.93
N VAL A 347 -23.89 1.34 -11.26
CA VAL A 347 -24.15 -0.09 -11.04
C VAL A 347 -24.35 -0.82 -12.38
N LEU A 348 -25.15 -0.26 -13.29
CA LEU A 348 -25.37 -0.83 -14.62
C LEU A 348 -24.08 -0.86 -15.46
N GLU A 349 -23.25 0.16 -15.35
CA GLU A 349 -21.92 0.21 -16.00
C GLU A 349 -21.00 -0.89 -15.48
N ILE A 350 -20.98 -1.11 -14.15
CA ILE A 350 -20.23 -2.19 -13.52
C ILE A 350 -20.71 -3.56 -14.02
N LEU A 351 -22.02 -3.80 -14.01
CA LEU A 351 -22.62 -5.06 -14.47
C LEU A 351 -22.34 -5.30 -15.97
N ARG A 352 -22.52 -4.28 -16.81
CA ARG A 352 -22.12 -4.34 -18.22
C ARG A 352 -20.65 -4.69 -18.36
N GLY A 353 -19.79 -4.08 -17.54
CA GLY A 353 -18.36 -4.36 -17.52
C GLY A 353 -18.03 -5.81 -17.16
N PHE A 354 -18.85 -6.50 -16.36
CA PHE A 354 -18.66 -7.93 -16.09
C PHE A 354 -19.02 -8.77 -17.32
N CYS A 355 -20.08 -8.42 -18.04
CA CYS A 355 -20.51 -9.12 -19.25
C CYS A 355 -19.55 -8.91 -20.43
N MET A 356 -18.89 -7.75 -20.52
CA MET A 356 -17.95 -7.44 -21.61
C MET A 356 -16.58 -8.10 -21.43
N ASP A 357 -16.21 -8.48 -20.21
CA ASP A 357 -14.95 -9.19 -19.94
C ASP A 357 -15.19 -10.70 -19.92
N ALA A 358 -14.78 -11.38 -21.00
CA ALA A 358 -14.96 -12.81 -21.18
C ALA A 358 -14.36 -13.65 -20.03
N ARG A 359 -13.27 -13.19 -19.38
CA ARG A 359 -12.67 -13.91 -18.24
C ARG A 359 -13.57 -13.82 -17.02
N THR A 360 -13.97 -12.61 -16.63
CA THR A 360 -14.89 -12.39 -15.51
C THR A 360 -16.19 -13.15 -15.75
N LEU A 361 -16.82 -12.99 -16.92
CA LEU A 361 -18.09 -13.65 -17.23
C LEU A 361 -17.99 -15.18 -17.14
N ARG A 362 -16.91 -15.77 -17.66
CA ARG A 362 -16.68 -17.22 -17.57
C ARG A 362 -16.56 -17.70 -16.13
N VAL A 363 -15.81 -16.99 -15.29
CA VAL A 363 -15.64 -17.35 -13.87
C VAL A 363 -16.96 -17.22 -13.12
N LEU A 364 -17.72 -16.14 -13.34
CA LEU A 364 -19.04 -15.96 -12.74
C LEU A 364 -20.01 -17.08 -13.16
N PHE A 365 -20.05 -17.41 -14.45
CA PHE A 365 -20.89 -18.50 -14.97
C PHE A 365 -20.51 -19.85 -14.35
N GLN A 366 -19.21 -20.15 -14.23
CA GLN A 366 -18.74 -21.39 -13.60
C GLN A 366 -19.10 -21.45 -12.11
N ASN A 367 -19.00 -20.32 -11.40
CA ASN A 367 -19.20 -20.28 -9.97
C ASN A 367 -20.68 -20.25 -9.57
N PHE A 368 -21.55 -19.61 -10.35
CA PHE A 368 -22.93 -19.34 -9.95
C PHE A 368 -23.98 -20.04 -10.80
N ASP A 369 -23.77 -20.14 -12.12
CA ASP A 369 -24.78 -20.68 -13.03
C ASP A 369 -24.62 -22.19 -13.25
N MET A 370 -23.38 -22.69 -13.39
CA MET A 370 -23.14 -24.12 -13.57
C MET A 370 -23.60 -24.96 -12.37
N TYR A 371 -23.48 -24.45 -11.14
CA TYR A 371 -23.96 -25.16 -9.95
C TYR A 371 -25.48 -25.30 -9.93
N ILE A 372 -26.22 -24.27 -10.37
CA ILE A 372 -27.68 -24.32 -10.53
C ILE A 372 -28.05 -25.32 -11.64
N PHE A 373 -27.36 -25.29 -12.77
CA PHE A 373 -27.58 -26.26 -13.85
C PHE A 373 -27.30 -27.71 -13.42
N PHE A 374 -26.25 -27.97 -12.62
CA PHE A 374 -25.93 -29.31 -12.12
C PHE A 374 -26.97 -29.81 -11.11
N PHE A 375 -27.44 -28.94 -10.20
CA PHE A 375 -28.50 -29.29 -9.24
C PHE A 375 -29.84 -29.56 -9.93
N HIS A 376 -30.15 -28.82 -10.99
CA HIS A 376 -31.41 -28.96 -11.73
C HIS A 376 -31.40 -30.14 -12.70
N PHE A 377 -30.25 -30.54 -13.26
CA PHE A 377 -30.12 -31.75 -14.10
C PHE A 377 -29.90 -33.03 -13.29
N CYS A 378 -29.17 -33.00 -12.17
CA CYS A 378 -28.95 -34.19 -11.33
C CYS A 378 -30.12 -34.51 -10.37
N ASN A 379 -31.08 -33.59 -10.17
CA ASN A 379 -32.36 -33.88 -9.49
C ASN A 379 -33.52 -34.17 -10.45
N ILE A 380 -33.25 -34.41 -11.73
CA ILE A 380 -34.26 -35.04 -12.58
C ILE A 380 -34.30 -36.52 -12.16
N PRO A 381 -35.37 -37.04 -11.54
CA PRO A 381 -35.50 -38.47 -11.34
C PRO A 381 -35.34 -39.17 -12.69
N ALA A 382 -34.63 -40.30 -12.71
CA ALA A 382 -34.29 -41.09 -13.89
C ALA A 382 -35.51 -41.66 -14.68
N THR A 383 -36.70 -41.10 -14.49
CA THR A 383 -37.94 -41.50 -15.15
C THR A 383 -38.18 -40.81 -16.50
N PHE A 384 -37.38 -39.82 -16.90
CA PHE A 384 -37.55 -39.11 -18.18
C PHE A 384 -36.66 -39.59 -19.34
N TYR A 385 -35.94 -40.72 -19.20
CA TYR A 385 -35.14 -41.30 -20.28
C TYR A 385 -35.88 -42.30 -21.19
N ASN A 386 -37.19 -42.51 -21.00
CA ASN A 386 -37.99 -43.47 -21.78
C ASN A 386 -38.94 -42.85 -22.81
N PHE A 387 -38.69 -41.61 -23.25
CA PHE A 387 -39.38 -41.05 -24.42
C PHE A 387 -38.37 -40.36 -25.35
N PHE A 388 -37.57 -41.18 -26.03
CA PHE A 388 -37.03 -40.90 -27.35
C PHE A 388 -37.08 -42.16 -28.19
#